data_AF-A0A9P5SXB1-F1
#
_entry.id   AF-A0A9P5SXB1-F1
#
_cell.length_a   1.000
_cell.length_b   1.000
_cell.length_c   1.000
_cell.angle_alpha   90.00
_cell.angle_beta   90.00
_cell.angle_gamma   90.00
#
_symmetry.space_group_name_H-M   'P 1'
#
loop_
_entity.id
_entity.type
_entity.pdbx_description
1 polymer ?
#
loop_
_entity_poly.entity_id
_entity_poly.type
_entity_poly.pdbx_seq_one_letter_code
_entity_poly.pdbx_strand_id
1 'polypeptide(L)' 'MADTTTTREFDLIVYGATGFTGLRTCQYLARNYKQGLRWAIAGRSIQKLEEVREKLVAIEPSLS' A
#
# COMPACT_ATOMS: atom_id res chain seq x y z
N MET A 1 -32.58 8.22 -6.47
CA MET A 1 -31.51 7.37 -7.04
C MET A 1 -30.21 8.15 -6.93
N ALA A 2 -29.33 7.80 -5.99
CA ALA A 2 -28.04 8.46 -5.86
C ALA A 2 -27.06 7.82 -6.85
N ASP A 3 -26.57 8.61 -7.79
CA ASP A 3 -25.45 8.25 -8.64
C ASP A 3 -24.25 7.95 -7.74
N THR A 4 -23.93 6.66 -7.58
CA THR A 4 -22.90 6.21 -6.62
C THR A 4 -21.58 5.87 -7.32
N THR A 5 -21.31 6.52 -8.44
CA THR A 5 -20.09 6.29 -9.23
C THR A 5 -18.93 7.12 -8.68
N THR A 6 -18.65 7.02 -7.37
CA THR A 6 -17.34 7.42 -6.84
C THR A 6 -16.39 6.25 -7.08
N THR A 7 -15.70 6.29 -8.22
CA THR A 7 -14.66 5.30 -8.54
C THR A 7 -13.59 5.37 -7.45
N ARG A 8 -13.52 4.35 -6.60
CA ARG A 8 -12.49 4.27 -5.56
C ARG A 8 -11.12 4.10 -6.22
N GLU A 9 -10.19 4.98 -5.89
CA GLU A 9 -8.81 4.93 -6.39
C GLU A 9 -8.06 3.71 -5.86
N PHE A 10 -8.24 3.43 -4.57
CA PHE A 10 -7.66 2.28 -3.88
C PHE A 10 -8.75 1.33 -3.39
N ASP A 11 -8.47 0.04 -3.51
CA ASP A 11 -9.25 -1.05 -2.95
C ASP A 11 -8.90 -1.24 -1.46
N LEU A 12 -7.67 -0.89 -1.05
CA LEU A 12 -7.19 -1.03 0.32
C LEU A 12 -6.13 0.03 0.68
N ILE A 13 -6.18 0.55 1.91
CA ILE A 13 -5.14 1.45 2.46
C ILE A 13 -4.64 0.89 3.78
N VAL A 14 -3.32 0.70 3.91
CA VAL A 14 -2.68 0.24 5.15
C VAL A 14 -2.26 1.44 5.99
N TYR A 15 -3.04 1.76 7.02
CA TYR A 15 -2.66 2.76 8.02
C TYR A 15 -1.64 2.20 9.00
N GLY A 16 -0.62 2.98 9.33
CA GLY A 16 0.46 2.54 10.22
C GLY A 16 1.48 1.64 9.51
N ALA A 17 1.65 1.81 8.20
CA ALA A 17 2.57 1.03 7.37
C ALA A 17 4.03 1.07 7.87
N THR A 18 4.41 2.14 8.57
CA THR A 18 5.76 2.32 9.14
C THR A 18 5.96 1.62 10.48
N GLY A 19 4.91 1.04 11.05
CA GLY A 19 4.96 0.24 12.28
C GLY A 19 5.41 -1.20 12.02
N PHE A 20 5.68 -1.93 13.10
CA PHE A 20 6.17 -3.31 13.03
C PHE A 20 5.21 -4.26 12.28
N THR A 21 3.94 -4.26 12.66
CA THR A 21 2.91 -5.08 12.01
C THR A 21 2.58 -4.55 10.62
N GLY A 22 2.42 -3.23 10.49
CA GLY A 22 2.06 -2.59 9.22
C GLY A 22 3.06 -2.88 8.10
N LEU A 23 4.37 -2.82 8.39
CA LEU A 23 5.40 -3.16 7.41
C LEU A 23 5.27 -4.60 6.92
N ARG A 24 5.04 -5.56 7.81
CA ARG A 24 4.89 -6.98 7.44
C ARG A 24 3.64 -7.20 6.61
N THR A 25 2.53 -6.53 6.93
CA THR A 25 1.31 -6.54 6.12
C THR A 25 1.61 -6.01 4.72
N CYS A 26 2.31 -4.89 4.59
CA CYS A 26 2.68 -4.33 3.30
C CYS A 26 3.56 -5.30 2.48
N GLN A 27 4.57 -5.92 3.13
CA GLN A 27 5.42 -6.92 2.48
C GLN A 27 4.64 -8.17 2.06
N TYR A 28 3.64 -8.58 2.84
CA TYR A 28 2.75 -9.68 2.46
C TYR A 28 1.92 -9.30 1.23
N LEU A 29 1.35 -8.09 1.19
CA LEU A 29 0.60 -7.62 0.04
C LEU A 29 1.46 -7.58 -1.23
N ALA A 30 2.67 -7.01 -1.14
CA ALA A 30 3.61 -6.95 -2.27
C ALA A 30 3.99 -8.33 -2.84
N ARG A 31 4.14 -9.36 -1.98
CA ARG A 31 4.49 -10.71 -2.45
C ARG A 31 3.32 -11.45 -3.10
N ASN A 32 2.11 -11.27 -2.57
CA ASN A 32 0.97 -12.13 -2.89
C ASN A 32 -0.02 -11.48 -3.88
N TYR A 33 -0.03 -10.15 -3.98
CA TYR A 33 -0.97 -9.41 -4.82
C TYR A 33 -0.21 -8.54 -5.83
N LYS A 34 0.39 -9.20 -6.83
CA LYS A 34 1.11 -8.54 -7.93
C LYS A 34 0.18 -7.86 -8.94
N GLN A 35 -1.07 -8.29 -9.02
CA GLN A 35 -2.08 -7.76 -9.95
C GLN A 35 -3.46 -7.78 -9.30
N GLY A 36 -4.37 -6.93 -9.78
CA GLY A 36 -5.78 -6.92 -9.39
C GLY A 36 -6.09 -6.31 -8.02
N LEU A 37 -5.09 -5.75 -7.33
CA LEU A 37 -5.28 -5.02 -6.08
C LEU A 37 -4.59 -3.66 -6.16
N ARG A 38 -5.36 -2.58 -6.18
CA ARG A 38 -4.84 -1.21 -6.08
C ARG A 38 -4.83 -0.84 -4.60
N TRP A 39 -3.65 -0.69 -4.02
CA TRP A 39 -3.53 -0.42 -2.60
C TRP A 39 -2.49 0.67 -2.31
N ALA A 40 -2.62 1.30 -1.14
CA ALA A 40 -1.74 2.37 -0.69
C ALA A 40 -1.25 2.14 0.75
N ILE A 41 -0.15 2.83 1.10
CA ILE A 41 0.39 2.89 2.46
C ILE A 41 0.16 4.27 3.06
N ALA A 42 -0.17 4.32 4.34
CA ALA A 42 -0.41 5.57 5.06
C ALA A 42 0.31 5.56 6.42
N GLY A 43 0.79 6.73 6.83
CA GLY A 43 1.58 6.92 8.04
C GLY A 43 1.81 8.38 8.36
N ARG A 44 2.40 8.65 9.54
CA ARG A 44 2.59 10.02 10.05
C ARG A 44 3.89 10.69 9.59
N SER A 45 4.81 9.94 9.01
CA SER A 45 6.14 10.43 8.62
C SER A 45 6.40 10.03 7.19
N ILE A 46 6.51 11.04 6.32
CA ILE A 46 6.75 10.84 4.89
C ILE A 46 8.09 10.13 4.64
N GLN A 47 9.15 10.53 5.35
CA GLN A 47 10.47 9.91 5.25
C GLN A 47 10.41 8.40 5.52
N LYS A 48 9.71 7.99 6.58
CA LYS A 48 9.54 6.57 6.89
C LYS A 48 8.64 5.85 5.89
N LEU A 49 7.69 6.54 5.25
CA LEU A 49 6.86 5.95 4.20
C LEU A 49 7.69 5.70 2.93
N GLU A 50 8.60 6.59 2.57
CA GLU A 50 9.53 6.36 1.46
C GLU A 50 10.44 5.15 1.72
N GLU A 51 10.99 5.01 2.93
CA GLU A 51 11.76 3.80 3.29
C GLU A 51 10.93 2.51 3.17
N VAL A 52 9.64 2.56 3.51
CA VAL A 52 8.73 1.42 3.33
C VAL A 52 8.52 1.17 1.84
N ARG A 53 8.26 2.22 1.05
CA ARG A 53 8.09 2.13 -0.40
C ARG A 53 9.29 1.47 -1.06
N GLU A 54 10.51 1.92 -0.79
CA GLU A 54 11.74 1.33 -1.33
C GLU A 54 11.84 -0.17 -1.01
N LYS A 55 11.53 -0.57 0.22
CA LYS A 55 11.50 -1.99 0.62
C LYS A 55 10.45 -2.80 -0.15
N LEU A 56 9.31 -2.21 -0.48
CA LEU A 56 8.26 -2.86 -1.25
C LEU A 56 8.63 -2.98 -2.74
N VAL A 57 9.23 -1.94 -3.32
CA VAL A 57 9.75 -1.96 -4.71
C VAL A 57 10.84 -3.02 -4.87
N ALA A 58 11.69 -3.21 -3.86
CA ALA A 58 12.68 -4.29 -3.87
C ALA A 58 12.06 -5.70 -3.85
N ILE A 59 10.82 -5.85 -3.37
CA ILE A 59 10.07 -7.12 -3.37
C ILE A 59 9.32 -7.31 -4.70
N GLU A 60 8.66 -6.25 -5.16
CA GLU A 60 7.85 -6.25 -6.38
C GLU A 60 8.10 -4.94 -7.14
N PRO A 61 8.93 -4.97 -8.20
CA PRO A 61 9.32 -3.78 -8.94
C PRO A 61 8.17 -3.01 -9.60
N SER A 62 6.99 -3.64 -9.80
CA SER A 62 5.82 -2.95 -10.34
C SER A 62 5.16 -1.96 -9.37
N LEU A 63 5.59 -1.93 -8.10
CA LEU A 63 5.14 -0.96 -7.09
C LEU A 63 5.97 0.35 -7.09
N SER A 64 6.80 0.54 -8.11
CA SER A 64 7.79 1.64 -8.25
C SER A 64 7.21 3.03 -8.38
#